data_AF-A0A354CKE5-F1
#
_entry.id   AF-A0A354CKE5-F1
#
_cell.length_a   1.000
_cell.length_b   1.000
_cell.length_c   1.000
_cell.angle_alpha   90.00
_cell.angle_beta   90.00
_cell.angle_gamma   90.00
#
_symmetry.space_group_name_H-M   'P 1'
#
loop_
_entity.id
_entity.type
_entity.pdbx_description
1 polymer ?
#
loop_
_entity_poly.entity_id
_entity_poly.type
_entity_poly.pdbx_seq_one_letter_code
_entity_poly.pdbx_strand_id
1 'polypeptide(L)'
;MIFNTKHKKLSIFILLIFILLISMFLSILIGSVRLEPGEVISCLTGRDASSVASVLIYGIRLPRMFAALLAGMGLSCAGVILQSVMNNSLASPN
;
A
#
# COMPACT_ATOMS: atom_id res chain seq x y z
N MET A 1 -11.62 9.68 32.14
CA MET A 1 -10.59 8.79 31.55
C MET A 1 -10.83 8.48 30.05
N ILE A 2 -11.45 9.39 29.28
CA ILE A 2 -11.89 9.15 27.88
C ILE A 2 -11.01 9.90 26.84
N PHE A 3 -10.23 10.89 27.28
CA PHE A 3 -9.41 11.70 26.37
C PHE A 3 -8.17 10.97 25.81
N ASN A 4 -7.59 10.01 26.54
CA ASN A 4 -6.34 9.35 26.12
C ASN A 4 -6.53 8.31 24.99
N THR A 5 -7.74 7.78 24.78
CA THR A 5 -8.00 6.77 23.74
C THR A 5 -8.08 7.37 22.35
N LYS A 6 -8.56 8.62 22.22
CA LYS A 6 -8.62 9.34 20.93
C LYS A 6 -7.22 9.61 20.39
N HIS A 7 -6.30 10.09 21.23
CA HIS A 7 -4.90 10.33 20.83
C HIS A 7 -4.17 9.03 20.45
N LYS A 8 -4.42 7.92 21.16
CA LYS A 8 -3.87 6.60 20.81
C LYS A 8 -4.41 6.09 19.47
N LYS A 9 -5.72 6.18 19.21
CA LYS A 9 -6.31 5.78 17.93
C LYS A 9 -5.78 6.61 16.76
N LEU A 10 -5.63 7.93 16.94
CA LEU A 10 -5.06 8.82 15.94
C LEU A 10 -3.58 8.48 15.66
N SER A 11 -2.79 8.25 16.71
CA SER A 11 -1.38 7.85 16.57
C SER A 11 -1.22 6.53 15.81
N ILE A 12 -2.06 5.53 16.13
CA ILE A 12 -2.10 4.26 15.40
C ILE A 12 -2.46 4.50 13.93
N PHE A 13 -3.47 5.31 13.64
CA PHE A 13 -3.88 5.60 12.25
C PHE A 13 -2.76 6.27 11.45
N ILE A 14 -2.06 7.23 12.04
CA ILE A 14 -0.89 7.89 11.44
C ILE A 14 0.22 6.87 11.17
N LEU A 15 0.50 5.98 12.13
CA LEU A 15 1.51 4.93 11.98
C LEU A 15 1.16 3.97 10.84
N LEU A 16 -0.10 3.54 10.71
CA LEU A 16 -0.54 2.67 9.62
C LEU A 16 -0.42 3.34 8.25
N ILE A 17 -0.78 4.63 8.13
CA ILE A 17 -0.58 5.40 6.90
C ILE A 17 0.91 5.46 6.56
N PHE A 18 1.76 5.71 7.56
CA PHE A 18 3.20 5.76 7.36
C PHE A 18 3.76 4.41 6.86
N ILE A 19 3.32 3.30 7.45
CA ILE A 19 3.68 1.95 7.01
C ILE A 19 3.19 1.68 5.58
N LEU A 20 1.97 2.11 5.24
CA LEU A 20 1.42 1.96 3.88
C LEU A 20 2.27 2.72 2.85
N LEU A 21 2.63 3.97 3.14
CA LEU A 21 3.49 4.78 2.26
C LEU A 21 4.88 4.15 2.07
N ILE A 22 5.48 3.64 3.15
CA ILE A 22 6.76 2.92 3.06
C ILE A 22 6.61 1.66 2.19
N SER A 23 5.53 0.89 2.39
CA SER A 23 5.27 -0.32 1.61
C SER A 23 5.08 -0.01 0.12
N MET A 24 4.37 1.07 -0.22
CA MET A 24 4.25 1.55 -1.60
C MET A 24 5.62 1.87 -2.20
N PHE A 25 6.44 2.66 -1.50
CA PHE A 25 7.80 2.96 -1.95
C PHE A 25 8.60 1.68 -2.17
N LEU A 26 8.59 0.77 -1.19
CA LEU A 26 9.32 -0.49 -1.26
C LEU A 26 8.82 -1.39 -2.41
N SER A 27 7.52 -1.38 -2.71
CA SER A 27 6.93 -2.10 -3.85
C SER A 27 7.40 -1.54 -5.20
N ILE A 28 7.76 -0.26 -5.28
CA ILE A 28 8.36 0.31 -6.51
C ILE A 28 9.83 -0.07 -6.60
N LEU A 29 10.56 -0.07 -5.48
CA LEU A 29 12.00 -0.39 -5.46
C LEU A 29 12.26 -1.89 -5.70
N ILE A 30 11.51 -2.77 -5.05
CA ILE A 30 11.67 -4.21 -5.12
C ILE A 30 10.91 -4.75 -6.32
N GLY A 31 11.63 -5.33 -7.28
CA GLY A 31 11.03 -6.02 -8.42
C GLY A 31 11.98 -7.01 -9.06
N SER A 32 11.48 -7.69 -10.10
CA SER A 32 12.20 -8.79 -10.77
C SER A 32 13.56 -8.38 -11.35
N VAL A 33 13.73 -7.09 -11.64
CA VAL A 33 14.99 -6.47 -12.08
C VAL A 33 15.48 -5.58 -10.96
N ARG A 34 16.71 -5.79 -10.51
CA ARG A 34 17.37 -4.88 -9.57
C ARG A 34 17.61 -3.56 -10.29
N LEU A 35 16.95 -2.51 -9.81
CA LEU A 35 17.17 -1.13 -10.23
C LEU A 35 17.85 -0.41 -9.06
N GLU A 36 18.82 0.44 -9.34
CA GLU A 36 19.37 1.26 -8.26
C GLU A 36 18.33 2.27 -7.77
N PRO A 37 18.30 2.59 -6.45
CA PRO A 37 17.36 3.59 -5.92
C PRO A 37 17.45 4.94 -6.65
N GLY A 38 18.65 5.31 -7.09
CA GLY A 38 18.88 6.52 -7.89
C GLY A 38 18.18 6.49 -9.25
N GLU A 39 18.23 5.36 -9.95
CA GLU A 39 17.54 5.18 -11.24
C GLU A 39 16.02 5.22 -11.07
N VAL A 40 15.49 4.65 -9.99
CA VAL A 40 14.05 4.68 -9.68
C VAL A 40 13.58 6.12 -9.49
N ILE A 41 14.32 6.93 -8.74
CA ILE A 41 14.00 8.35 -8.51
C ILE A 41 14.13 9.16 -9.80
N SER A 42 15.17 8.93 -10.60
CA SER A 42 15.35 9.58 -11.91
C SER A 42 14.25 9.21 -12.91
N CYS A 43 13.81 7.94 -12.92
CA CYS A 43 12.68 7.48 -13.72
C CYS A 43 11.37 8.11 -13.26
N LEU A 44 11.13 8.20 -11.95
CA LEU A 44 9.90 8.78 -11.39
C LEU A 44 9.83 10.30 -11.57
N THR A 45 10.98 10.98 -11.61
CA THR A 45 11.10 12.41 -11.92
C THR A 45 11.15 12.70 -13.43
N GLY A 46 11.08 11.67 -14.27
CA GLY A 46 11.01 11.80 -15.73
C GLY A 46 12.34 12.15 -16.41
N ARG A 47 13.47 12.09 -15.70
CA ARG A 47 14.80 12.39 -16.27
C ARG A 47 15.34 11.27 -17.17
N ASP A 48 14.98 10.02 -16.90
CA ASP A 48 15.42 8.83 -17.65
C ASP A 48 14.24 8.03 -18.25
N ALA A 49 13.28 8.75 -18.85
CA ALA A 49 12.03 8.20 -19.37
C ALA A 49 12.18 7.23 -20.58
N SER A 50 13.39 7.06 -21.13
CA SER A 50 13.65 6.16 -22.27
C SER A 50 14.28 4.82 -21.88
N SER A 51 14.60 4.60 -20.59
CA SER A 51 15.22 3.35 -20.14
C SER A 51 14.19 2.23 -19.98
N VAL A 52 14.60 0.97 -20.17
CA VAL A 52 13.79 -0.23 -19.88
C VAL A 52 13.22 -0.19 -18.44
N ALA A 53 13.94 0.45 -17.53
CA ALA A 53 13.50 0.71 -16.16
C ALA A 53 12.17 1.49 -16.08
N SER A 54 11.99 2.51 -16.92
CA SER A 54 10.78 3.34 -16.93
C SER A 54 9.54 2.54 -17.37
N VAL A 55 9.65 1.75 -18.45
CA VAL A 55 8.58 0.88 -18.94
C VAL A 55 8.20 -0.15 -17.89
N LEU A 56 9.19 -0.69 -17.16
CA LEU A 56 8.95 -1.68 -16.12
C LEU A 56 8.27 -1.05 -14.89
N ILE A 57 8.66 0.16 -14.50
CA ILE A 57 8.04 0.90 -13.39
C ILE A 57 6.60 1.30 -13.75
N TYR A 58 6.39 1.99 -14.87
CA TYR A 58 5.07 2.51 -15.28
C TYR A 58 4.14 1.45 -15.85
N GLY A 59 4.67 0.46 -16.57
CA GLY A 59 3.88 -0.58 -17.22
C GLY A 59 3.56 -1.78 -16.33
N ILE A 60 4.35 -2.03 -15.28
CA ILE A 60 4.20 -3.24 -14.45
C ILE A 60 4.09 -2.92 -12.96
N ARG A 61 5.07 -2.20 -12.38
CA ARG A 61 5.14 -2.00 -10.92
C ARG A 61 4.02 -1.09 -10.40
N LEU A 62 3.78 0.04 -11.05
CA LEU A 62 2.71 0.97 -10.67
C LEU A 62 1.31 0.33 -10.81
N PRO A 63 0.93 -0.28 -11.96
CA PRO A 63 -0.35 -0.97 -12.08
C PRO A 63 -0.54 -2.07 -11.03
N ARG A 64 0.50 -2.87 -10.76
CA ARG A 64 0.46 -3.91 -9.72
C ARG A 64 0.22 -3.31 -8.33
N MET A 65 0.89 -2.21 -7.99
CA MET A 65 0.68 -1.54 -6.70
C MET A 65 -0.77 -1.08 -6.56
N PHE A 66 -1.31 -0.39 -7.57
CA PHE A 66 -2.71 0.05 -7.55
C PHE A 66 -3.68 -1.12 -7.45
N ALA A 67 -3.44 -2.21 -8.19
CA ALA A 67 -4.25 -3.42 -8.08
C ALA A 67 -4.22 -4.01 -6.67
N ALA A 68 -3.05 -4.09 -6.03
CA ALA A 68 -2.91 -4.60 -4.67
C ALA A 68 -3.62 -3.71 -3.63
N LEU A 69 -3.56 -2.39 -3.80
CA LEU A 69 -4.29 -1.44 -2.94
C LEU A 69 -5.79 -1.61 -3.07
N LEU A 70 -6.31 -1.63 -4.29
CA LEU A 70 -7.75 -1.79 -4.55
C LEU A 70 -8.25 -3.15 -4.03
N ALA A 71 -7.48 -4.22 -4.26
CA ALA A 71 -7.81 -5.54 -3.74
C ALA A 71 -7.81 -5.55 -2.19
N GLY A 72 -6.81 -4.96 -1.55
CA GLY A 72 -6.73 -4.86 -0.09
C GLY A 72 -7.87 -4.04 0.52
N MET A 73 -8.24 -2.92 -0.11
CA MET A 73 -9.40 -2.11 0.29
C MET A 73 -10.69 -2.91 0.17
N GLY A 74 -10.88 -3.63 -0.95
CA GLY A 74 -12.04 -4.49 -1.17
C GLY A 74 -12.16 -5.60 -0.12
N LEU A 75 -11.06 -6.30 0.19
CA LEU A 75 -11.03 -7.33 1.23
C LEU A 75 -11.32 -6.74 2.62
N SER A 76 -10.78 -5.56 2.93
CA SER A 76 -11.04 -4.89 4.21
C SER A 76 -12.52 -4.54 4.37
N CYS A 77 -13.15 -3.95 3.34
CA CYS A 77 -14.58 -3.66 3.35
C CYS A 77 -15.42 -4.93 3.46
N ALA A 78 -15.12 -5.96 2.67
CA ALA A 78 -15.83 -7.24 2.73
C ALA A 78 -15.72 -7.88 4.12
N GLY A 79 -14.54 -7.84 4.73
CA GLY A 79 -14.32 -8.35 6.08
C GLY A 79 -15.17 -7.63 7.14
N VAL A 80 -15.25 -6.29 7.08
CA VAL A 80 -16.09 -5.50 8.00
C VAL A 80 -17.58 -5.80 7.79
N ILE A 81 -18.01 -5.92 6.54
CA ILE A 81 -19.41 -6.27 6.23
C ILE A 81 -19.76 -7.65 6.79
N LEU A 82 -18.91 -8.66 6.56
CA LEU A 82 -19.12 -10.01 7.09
C LEU A 82 -19.15 -10.03 8.63
N GLN A 83 -18.22 -9.34 9.29
CA GLN A 83 -18.20 -9.21 10.74
C GLN A 83 -19.48 -8.54 11.27
N SER A 84 -20.01 -7.54 10.56
CA SER A 84 -21.23 -6.83 10.92
C SER A 84 -22.48 -7.68 10.71
N VAL A 85 -22.59 -8.41 9.59
CA VAL A 85 -23.74 -9.28 9.29
C VAL A 85 -23.81 -10.44 10.28
N MET A 86 -22.67 -11.05 10.59
CA MET A 86 -22.58 -12.12 11.58
C MET A 86 -22.73 -11.63 13.02
N ASN A 87 -22.73 -10.30 13.25
CA ASN A 87 -22.62 -9.67 14.57
C ASN A 87 -21.53 -10.33 15.44
N ASN A 88 -20.44 -10.75 14.79
CA ASN A 88 -19.38 -11.50 15.43
C ASN A 88 -18.03 -10.98 14.91
N SER A 89 -17.36 -10.20 15.75
CA SER A 89 -16.04 -9.61 15.45
C SER A 89 -14.92 -10.65 15.33
N LEU A 90 -15.19 -11.93 15.61
CA LEU A 90 -14.27 -13.06 15.43
C LEU A 90 -14.58 -13.91 14.19
N ALA A 91 -15.69 -13.65 13.49
CA ALA A 91 -16.04 -14.33 12.24
C ALA A 91 -15.17 -13.81 11.10
N SER A 92 -13.91 -14.23 11.07
CA SER A 92 -13.05 -14.14 9.89
C SER A 92 -13.43 -15.31 8.99
N PRO A 93 -13.80 -15.10 7.72
CA PRO A 93 -14.04 -16.20 6.80
C PRO A 93 -12.68 -16.88 6.54
N ASN A 94 -12.48 -18.02 7.18
CA ASN A 94 -11.36 -18.93 6.97
C ASN A 94 -11.56 -19.77 5.71
#